data_AF-A0A957C066-F1
#
_entry.id   AF-A0A957C066-F1
#
_cell.length_a   1.000
_cell.length_b   1.000
_cell.length_c   1.000
_cell.angle_alpha   90.00
_cell.angle_beta   90.00
_cell.angle_gamma   90.00
#
_symmetry.space_group_name_H-M   'P 1'
#
loop_
_entity.id
_entity.type
_entity.pdbx_description
1 polymer ?
#
loop_
_entity_poly.entity_id
_entity_poly.type
_entity_poly.pdbx_seq_one_letter_code
_entity_poly.pdbx_strand_id
1 'polypeptide(L)'
;MNPAQEQDLKDMRRAAQERDQYQLQFLLKRLLRGMEFYVALSVSMERASAFIDIFDSYYPGEPWVRQLLLAINAFGTKPDDTIAEAALSQKFSAPGAGNYLKAVYDITQAMNSNHTLDARIGFLASAVVNEIMAELAEAYYGDREDDWQRVRANTFDPETGEASDPDAAEIAYQFWIAPETATLDSGLWLEVADSIERKLQRMKG
;
A
#
# COMPACT_ATOMS: atom_id res chain seq x y z
N MET A 1 5.49 -18.73 -15.29
CA MET A 1 4.90 -19.23 -14.03
C MET A 1 5.28 -20.69 -13.78
N ASN A 2 5.73 -21.02 -12.56
CA ASN A 2 6.06 -22.38 -12.11
C ASN A 2 5.02 -22.91 -11.08
N PRO A 3 5.03 -24.21 -10.73
CA PRO A 3 4.03 -24.78 -9.81
C PRO A 3 4.00 -24.16 -8.42
N ALA A 4 5.14 -23.69 -7.90
CA ALA A 4 5.17 -23.02 -6.60
C ALA A 4 4.48 -21.65 -6.66
N GLN A 5 4.66 -20.90 -7.76
CA GLN A 5 3.98 -19.63 -7.97
C GLN A 5 2.47 -19.80 -8.17
N GLU A 6 2.03 -20.86 -8.85
CA GLU A 6 0.61 -21.21 -8.99
C GLU A 6 -0.03 -21.49 -7.62
N GLN A 7 0.67 -22.25 -6.77
CA GLN A 7 0.20 -22.56 -5.43
C GLN A 7 0.18 -21.31 -4.53
N ASP A 8 1.24 -20.50 -4.53
CA ASP A 8 1.30 -19.26 -3.75
C ASP A 8 0.18 -18.28 -4.18
N LEU A 9 -0.14 -18.19 -5.48
CA LEU A 9 -1.27 -17.39 -5.99
C LEU A 9 -2.64 -17.90 -5.55
N LYS A 10 -2.83 -19.23 -5.51
CA LYS A 10 -4.06 -19.84 -5.02
C LYS A 10 -4.23 -19.59 -3.52
N ASP A 11 -3.15 -19.74 -2.76
CA ASP A 11 -3.15 -19.50 -1.32
C ASP A 11 -3.37 -18.01 -1.02
N MET A 12 -2.87 -17.10 -1.86
CA MET A 12 -3.07 -15.65 -1.68
C MET A 12 -4.54 -15.28 -1.88
N ARG A 13 -5.20 -15.87 -2.89
CA ARG A 13 -6.64 -15.66 -3.11
C ARG A 13 -7.47 -16.21 -1.96
N ARG A 14 -7.11 -17.37 -1.40
CA ARG A 14 -7.77 -17.90 -0.19
C ARG A 14 -7.57 -16.96 0.99
N ALA A 15 -6.34 -16.53 1.25
CA ALA A 15 -6.02 -15.60 2.34
C ALA A 15 -6.75 -14.25 2.19
N ALA A 16 -6.98 -13.78 0.96
CA ALA A 16 -7.77 -12.57 0.70
C ALA A 16 -9.24 -12.73 1.13
N GLN A 17 -9.84 -13.89 0.86
CA GLN A 17 -11.21 -14.20 1.28
C GLN A 17 -11.33 -14.40 2.79
N GLU A 18 -10.31 -15.00 3.40
CA GLU A 18 -10.22 -15.20 4.86
C GLU A 18 -9.77 -13.94 5.60
N ARG A 19 -9.36 -12.88 4.87
CA ARG A 19 -8.76 -11.65 5.38
C ARG A 19 -7.56 -11.90 6.31
N ASP A 20 -6.77 -12.92 6.01
CA ASP A 20 -5.55 -13.26 6.75
C ASP A 20 -4.40 -12.35 6.32
N GLN A 21 -4.29 -11.20 6.99
CA GLN A 21 -3.30 -10.16 6.68
C GLN A 21 -1.86 -10.66 6.81
N TYR A 22 -1.58 -11.58 7.75
CA TYR A 22 -0.23 -12.13 7.90
C TYR A 22 0.14 -12.99 6.70
N GLN A 23 -0.76 -13.90 6.31
CA GLN A 23 -0.55 -14.78 5.19
C GLN A 23 -0.49 -14.01 3.86
N LEU A 24 -1.32 -12.99 3.68
CA LEU A 24 -1.31 -12.11 2.49
C LEU A 24 0.05 -11.44 2.30
N GLN A 25 0.60 -10.81 3.34
CA GLN A 25 1.91 -10.15 3.26
C GLN A 25 3.05 -11.14 3.02
N PHE A 26 2.98 -12.33 3.64
CA PHE A 26 3.96 -13.38 3.43
C PHE A 26 3.96 -13.89 1.99
N LEU A 27 2.78 -14.20 1.45
CA LEU A 27 2.62 -14.70 0.07
C LEU A 27 2.98 -13.63 -0.96
N LEU A 28 2.58 -12.37 -0.73
CA LEU A 28 2.98 -11.25 -1.59
C LEU A 28 4.50 -11.16 -1.70
N LYS A 29 5.23 -11.14 -0.57
CA LYS A 29 6.71 -11.09 -0.57
C LYS A 29 7.33 -12.26 -1.34
N ARG A 30 6.80 -13.48 -1.16
CA ARG A 30 7.28 -14.67 -1.88
C ARG A 30 7.05 -14.57 -3.38
N LEU A 31 5.86 -14.16 -3.80
CA LEU A 31 5.51 -13.98 -5.21
C LEU A 31 6.40 -12.92 -5.86
N LEU A 32 6.53 -11.74 -5.23
CA LEU A 32 7.39 -10.66 -5.74
C LEU A 32 8.87 -11.06 -5.82
N ARG A 33 9.38 -11.81 -4.84
CA ARG A 33 10.76 -12.34 -4.87
C ARG A 33 10.98 -13.30 -6.04
N GLY A 34 9.94 -14.02 -6.46
CA GLY A 34 9.97 -14.93 -7.61
C GLY A 34 9.88 -14.25 -8.97
N MET A 35 9.78 -12.91 -9.02
CA MET A 35 9.66 -12.12 -10.23
C MET A 35 10.95 -11.35 -10.53
N GLU A 36 11.16 -10.98 -11.79
CA GLU A 36 12.17 -9.97 -12.12
C GLU A 36 11.84 -8.66 -11.43
N PHE A 37 12.85 -7.96 -10.91
CA PHE A 37 12.64 -6.80 -10.02
C PHE A 37 11.73 -5.73 -10.62
N TYR A 38 11.94 -5.35 -11.88
CA TYR A 38 11.10 -4.33 -12.53
C TYR A 38 9.67 -4.80 -12.79
N VAL A 39 9.46 -6.11 -12.97
CA VAL A 39 8.13 -6.70 -13.06
C VAL A 39 7.45 -6.68 -11.70
N ALA A 40 8.17 -6.97 -10.61
CA ALA A 40 7.66 -6.81 -9.25
C ALA A 40 7.33 -5.34 -8.92
N LEU A 41 8.22 -4.40 -9.28
CA LEU A 41 8.00 -2.96 -9.11
C LEU A 41 6.70 -2.50 -9.78
N SER A 42 6.42 -3.00 -10.98
CA SER A 42 5.20 -2.61 -11.72
C SER A 42 3.91 -3.01 -11.01
N VAL A 43 3.92 -4.01 -10.10
CA VAL A 43 2.75 -4.36 -9.29
C VAL A 43 2.43 -3.24 -8.30
N SER A 44 3.43 -2.73 -7.58
CA SER A 44 3.28 -1.59 -6.67
C SER A 44 2.94 -0.31 -7.45
N MET A 45 3.60 -0.06 -8.57
CA MET A 45 3.36 1.15 -9.38
C MET A 45 1.93 1.24 -9.93
N GLU A 46 1.33 0.12 -10.35
CA GLU A 46 -0.07 0.08 -10.82
C GLU A 46 -1.04 0.50 -9.72
N ARG A 47 -0.81 0.03 -8.49
CA ARG A 47 -1.64 0.35 -7.32
C ARG A 47 -1.42 1.78 -6.84
N ALA A 48 -0.17 2.24 -6.77
CA ALA A 48 0.13 3.65 -6.51
C ALA A 48 -0.54 4.60 -7.53
N SER A 49 -0.65 4.17 -8.78
CA SER A 49 -1.33 4.92 -9.84
C SER A 49 -2.86 4.89 -9.72
N ALA A 50 -3.45 3.91 -9.02
CA ALA A 50 -4.89 3.86 -8.80
C ALA A 50 -5.38 4.93 -7.80
N PHE A 51 -4.54 5.29 -6.82
CA PHE A 51 -4.88 6.27 -5.79
C PHE A 51 -4.41 7.70 -6.09
N ILE A 52 -3.55 7.91 -7.11
CA ILE A 52 -2.95 9.23 -7.37
C ILE A 52 -4.00 10.32 -7.65
N ASP A 53 -5.09 9.99 -8.34
CA ASP A 53 -6.13 10.97 -8.68
C ASP A 53 -6.92 11.41 -7.43
N ILE A 54 -7.12 10.49 -6.48
CA ILE A 54 -7.72 10.79 -5.18
C ILE A 54 -6.78 11.71 -4.38
N PHE A 55 -5.50 11.37 -4.31
CA PHE A 55 -4.51 12.21 -3.64
C PHE A 55 -4.45 13.62 -4.23
N ASP A 56 -4.38 13.75 -5.56
CA ASP A 56 -4.33 15.04 -6.26
C ASP A 56 -5.62 15.86 -6.05
N SER A 57 -6.76 15.21 -5.83
CA SER A 57 -8.01 15.91 -5.51
C SER A 57 -7.97 16.61 -4.14
N TYR A 58 -7.32 16.00 -3.16
CA TYR A 58 -7.10 16.58 -1.83
C TYR A 58 -5.96 17.61 -1.83
N TYR A 59 -4.93 17.41 -2.67
CA TYR A 59 -3.71 18.21 -2.67
C TYR A 59 -3.30 18.68 -4.08
N PRO A 60 -4.13 19.50 -4.76
CA PRO A 60 -3.86 19.91 -6.15
C PRO A 60 -2.58 20.75 -6.32
N GLY A 61 -2.05 21.30 -5.22
CA GLY A 61 -0.79 22.05 -5.20
C GLY A 61 0.47 21.19 -5.08
N GLU A 62 0.34 19.88 -4.97
CA GLU A 62 1.45 18.95 -4.69
C GLU A 62 1.71 17.99 -5.87
N PRO A 63 2.02 18.49 -7.09
CA PRO A 63 2.16 17.65 -8.30
C PRO A 63 3.40 16.74 -8.26
N TRP A 64 4.28 16.94 -7.28
CA TRP A 64 5.55 16.24 -7.18
C TRP A 64 5.37 14.73 -6.98
N VAL A 65 4.29 14.26 -6.33
CA VAL A 65 4.05 12.82 -6.14
C VAL A 65 3.86 12.13 -7.49
N ARG A 66 3.01 12.71 -8.33
CA ARG A 66 2.80 12.23 -9.71
C ARG A 66 4.09 12.29 -10.52
N GLN A 67 4.84 13.39 -10.44
CA GLN A 67 6.12 13.54 -11.14
C GLN A 67 7.14 12.48 -10.69
N LEU A 68 7.15 12.15 -9.40
CA LEU A 68 8.02 11.14 -8.82
C LEU A 68 7.71 9.75 -9.37
N LEU A 69 6.43 9.35 -9.35
CA LEU A 69 5.98 8.07 -9.90
C LEU A 69 6.28 7.98 -11.41
N LEU A 70 6.07 9.06 -12.16
CA LEU A 70 6.43 9.13 -13.58
C LEU A 70 7.95 8.96 -13.79
N ALA A 71 8.78 9.58 -12.96
CA ALA A 71 10.23 9.45 -13.06
C ALA A 71 10.70 8.03 -12.78
N ILE A 72 10.16 7.37 -11.75
CA ILE A 72 10.45 5.97 -11.43
C ILE A 72 10.06 5.06 -12.60
N ASN A 73 8.86 5.27 -13.17
CA ASN A 73 8.35 4.48 -14.29
C ASN A 73 9.16 4.70 -15.58
N ALA A 74 9.58 5.93 -15.86
CA ALA A 74 10.27 6.29 -17.11
C ALA A 74 11.76 5.95 -17.09
N PHE A 75 12.45 6.18 -15.96
CA PHE A 75 13.90 6.09 -15.88
C PHE A 75 14.41 4.87 -15.12
N GLY A 76 13.56 4.21 -14.32
CA GLY A 76 14.00 3.06 -13.51
C GLY A 76 15.13 3.40 -12.54
N THR A 77 15.32 4.68 -12.21
CA THR A 77 16.34 5.17 -11.29
C THR A 77 15.70 5.68 -10.02
N LYS A 78 16.49 5.66 -8.94
CA LYS A 78 16.11 6.28 -7.68
C LYS A 78 15.95 7.80 -7.91
N PRO A 79 14.80 8.39 -7.63
CA PRO A 79 14.65 9.84 -7.62
C PRO A 79 15.44 10.47 -6.46
N ASP A 80 15.65 11.78 -6.51
CA ASP A 80 16.36 12.52 -5.45
C ASP A 80 15.65 12.32 -4.08
N ASP A 81 16.43 11.99 -3.05
CA ASP A 81 15.94 11.72 -1.69
C ASP A 81 15.19 12.92 -1.10
N THR A 82 15.51 14.14 -1.57
CA THR A 82 14.86 15.38 -1.13
C THR A 82 13.33 15.36 -1.32
N ILE A 83 12.83 14.65 -2.34
CA ILE A 83 11.39 14.54 -2.61
C ILE A 83 10.72 13.57 -1.62
N ALA A 84 11.38 12.44 -1.35
CA ALA A 84 10.91 11.45 -0.39
C ALA A 84 10.95 11.98 1.06
N GLU A 85 11.94 12.81 1.39
CA GLU A 85 12.02 13.50 2.68
C GLU A 85 11.01 14.64 2.81
N ALA A 86 10.76 15.40 1.74
CA ALA A 86 9.73 16.43 1.72
C ALA A 86 8.34 15.86 2.03
N ALA A 87 8.03 14.66 1.53
CA ALA A 87 6.80 13.92 1.81
C ALA A 87 6.55 13.69 3.31
N LEU A 88 7.62 13.40 4.07
CA LEU A 88 7.57 13.15 5.51
C LEU A 88 7.48 14.45 6.33
N SER A 89 7.83 15.59 5.73
CA SER A 89 7.87 16.89 6.39
C SER A 89 6.55 17.68 6.31
N GLN A 90 5.69 17.36 5.34
CA GLN A 90 4.40 18.04 5.14
C GLN A 90 3.26 17.37 5.93
N LYS A 91 2.31 18.18 6.43
CA LYS A 91 1.12 17.68 7.14
C LYS A 91 0.01 17.35 6.15
N PHE A 92 0.01 16.11 5.67
CA PHE A 92 -1.13 15.54 4.96
C PHE A 92 -2.15 15.00 5.97
N SER A 93 -3.40 15.42 5.85
CA SER A 93 -4.46 15.15 6.83
C SER A 93 -5.69 14.45 6.28
N ALA A 94 -5.84 14.33 4.96
CA ALA A 94 -6.92 13.56 4.36
C ALA A 94 -6.79 12.06 4.68
N PRO A 95 -7.92 11.32 4.76
CA PRO A 95 -7.93 9.87 4.86
C PRO A 95 -7.00 9.19 3.85
N GLY A 96 -6.25 8.20 4.31
CA GLY A 96 -5.36 7.41 3.46
C GLY A 96 -4.10 8.12 2.93
N ALA A 97 -4.03 9.45 2.96
CA ALA A 97 -2.89 10.21 2.43
C ALA A 97 -1.56 9.83 3.07
N GLY A 98 -1.54 9.61 4.39
CA GLY A 98 -0.34 9.16 5.11
C GLY A 98 0.16 7.78 4.66
N ASN A 99 -0.76 6.84 4.47
CA ASN A 99 -0.43 5.51 3.93
C ASN A 99 0.05 5.62 2.48
N TYR A 100 -0.64 6.40 1.64
CA TYR A 100 -0.22 6.59 0.25
C TYR A 100 1.20 7.14 0.13
N LEU A 101 1.53 8.16 0.91
CA LEU A 101 2.89 8.74 0.92
C LEU A 101 3.91 7.75 1.46
N LYS A 102 3.55 6.93 2.45
CA LYS A 102 4.40 5.83 2.91
C LYS A 102 4.66 4.81 1.80
N ALA A 103 3.66 4.50 0.98
CA ALA A 103 3.83 3.61 -0.17
C ALA A 103 4.77 4.21 -1.21
N VAL A 104 4.58 5.49 -1.57
CA VAL A 104 5.47 6.22 -2.49
C VAL A 104 6.91 6.26 -1.98
N TYR A 105 7.09 6.51 -0.67
CA TYR A 105 8.39 6.42 -0.01
C TYR A 105 9.01 5.03 -0.13
N ASP A 106 8.23 3.97 0.14
CA ASP A 106 8.71 2.59 0.05
C ASP A 106 9.09 2.20 -1.38
N ILE A 107 8.32 2.62 -2.39
CA ILE A 107 8.69 2.44 -3.80
C ILE A 107 10.06 3.11 -4.05
N THR A 108 10.26 4.32 -3.54
CA THR A 108 11.54 5.04 -3.69
C THR A 108 12.70 4.29 -3.00
N GLN A 109 12.47 3.75 -1.79
CA GLN A 109 13.48 2.93 -1.09
C GLN A 109 13.75 1.60 -1.80
N ALA A 110 12.75 1.00 -2.46
CA ALA A 110 12.92 -0.17 -3.31
C ALA A 110 13.79 0.13 -4.53
N MET A 111 13.86 1.38 -4.99
CA MET A 111 14.72 1.79 -6.10
C MET A 111 16.18 2.06 -5.70
N ASN A 112 16.47 2.13 -4.40
CA ASN A 112 17.81 2.38 -3.91
C ASN A 112 18.73 1.17 -4.14
N SER A 113 19.73 1.33 -5.01
CA SER A 113 20.69 0.26 -5.35
C SER A 113 21.61 -0.16 -4.21
N ASN A 114 21.69 0.62 -3.13
CA ASN A 114 22.47 0.27 -1.93
C ASN A 114 21.77 -0.80 -1.08
N HIS A 115 20.48 -1.04 -1.29
CA HIS A 115 19.73 -2.10 -0.60
C HIS A 115 19.93 -3.45 -1.28
N THR A 116 19.91 -4.52 -0.46
CA THR A 116 19.85 -5.89 -0.98
C THR A 116 18.54 -6.10 -1.74
N LEU A 117 18.54 -7.03 -2.71
CA LEU A 117 17.31 -7.36 -3.45
C LEU A 117 16.16 -7.73 -2.49
N ASP A 118 16.45 -8.49 -1.44
CA ASP A 118 15.48 -8.87 -0.43
C ASP A 118 14.87 -7.67 0.31
N ALA A 119 15.68 -6.68 0.69
CA ALA A 119 15.18 -5.45 1.30
C ALA A 119 14.31 -4.67 0.32
N ARG A 120 14.73 -4.58 -0.95
CA ARG A 120 13.97 -3.90 -2.02
C ARG A 120 12.61 -4.55 -2.26
N ILE A 121 12.53 -5.89 -2.29
CA ILE A 121 11.26 -6.63 -2.35
C ILE A 121 10.41 -6.38 -1.09
N GLY A 122 11.05 -6.31 0.09
CA GLY A 122 10.38 -5.96 1.34
C GLY A 122 9.68 -4.59 1.26
N PHE A 123 10.35 -3.60 0.68
CA PHE A 123 9.77 -2.28 0.44
C PHE A 123 8.60 -2.33 -0.57
N LEU A 124 8.72 -3.05 -1.69
CA LEU A 124 7.60 -3.19 -2.64
C LEU A 124 6.37 -3.84 -1.99
N ALA A 125 6.56 -4.86 -1.16
CA ALA A 125 5.46 -5.48 -0.44
C ALA A 125 4.82 -4.53 0.59
N SER A 126 5.65 -3.73 1.29
CA SER A 126 5.19 -2.69 2.20
C SER A 126 4.40 -1.60 1.48
N ALA A 127 4.82 -1.23 0.27
CA ALA A 127 4.11 -0.25 -0.56
C ALA A 127 2.70 -0.72 -0.90
N VAL A 128 2.54 -1.96 -1.38
CA VAL A 128 1.22 -2.54 -1.69
C VAL A 128 0.29 -2.55 -0.49
N VAL A 129 0.79 -2.93 0.69
CA VAL A 129 -0.02 -2.90 1.93
C VAL A 129 -0.49 -1.48 2.23
N ASN A 130 0.40 -0.50 2.10
CA ASN A 130 0.05 0.90 2.35
C ASN A 130 -0.87 1.49 1.29
N GLU A 131 -0.76 1.09 0.03
CA GLU A 131 -1.72 1.47 -1.03
C GLU A 131 -3.12 0.93 -0.73
N ILE A 132 -3.23 -0.34 -0.35
CA ILE A 132 -4.50 -0.94 0.08
C ILE A 132 -5.07 -0.19 1.28
N MET A 133 -4.25 0.08 2.31
CA MET A 133 -4.69 0.86 3.47
C MET A 133 -5.14 2.27 3.12
N ALA A 134 -4.50 2.92 2.15
CA ALA A 134 -4.89 4.25 1.70
C ALA A 134 -6.29 4.24 1.09
N GLU A 135 -6.57 3.28 0.21
CA GLU A 135 -7.88 3.11 -0.42
C GLU A 135 -8.98 2.72 0.59
N LEU A 136 -8.68 1.82 1.54
CA LEU A 136 -9.62 1.46 2.59
C LEU A 136 -9.95 2.65 3.49
N ALA A 137 -8.91 3.39 3.92
CA ALA A 137 -9.09 4.56 4.76
C ALA A 137 -9.90 5.63 4.03
N GLU A 138 -9.62 5.90 2.76
CA GLU A 138 -10.41 6.84 1.96
C GLU A 138 -11.87 6.38 1.85
N ALA A 139 -12.10 5.16 1.38
CA ALA A 139 -13.46 4.66 1.16
C ALA A 139 -14.34 4.69 2.42
N TYR A 140 -13.75 4.51 3.61
CA TYR A 140 -14.49 4.58 4.87
C TYR A 140 -14.56 6.01 5.43
N TYR A 141 -13.43 6.72 5.50
CA TYR A 141 -13.35 7.99 6.21
C TYR A 141 -13.58 9.23 5.34
N GLY A 142 -13.57 9.11 4.01
CA GLY A 142 -13.77 10.22 3.08
C GLY A 142 -15.09 10.94 3.30
N ASP A 143 -16.15 10.18 3.60
CA ASP A 143 -17.48 10.72 3.97
C ASP A 143 -17.68 10.84 5.49
N ARG A 144 -16.64 10.58 6.31
CA ARG A 144 -16.68 10.56 7.78
C ARG A 144 -15.53 11.38 8.38
N GLU A 145 -15.46 12.66 8.00
CA GLU A 145 -14.35 13.53 8.39
C GLU A 145 -14.17 13.64 9.91
N ASP A 146 -15.26 13.77 10.68
CA ASP A 146 -15.20 13.87 12.14
C ASP A 146 -14.58 12.61 12.77
N ASP A 147 -15.00 11.43 12.32
CA ASP A 147 -14.46 10.14 12.77
C ASP A 147 -12.97 10.05 12.47
N TRP A 148 -12.56 10.48 11.28
CA TRP A 148 -11.16 10.50 10.87
C TRP A 148 -10.31 11.40 11.76
N GLN A 149 -10.76 12.63 12.04
CA GLN A 149 -10.01 13.55 12.88
C GLN A 149 -9.87 12.99 14.30
N ARG A 150 -10.90 12.33 14.85
CA ARG A 150 -10.83 11.68 16.16
C ARG A 150 -9.83 10.53 16.18
N VAL A 151 -9.90 9.62 15.20
CA VAL A 151 -8.95 8.49 15.08
C VAL A 151 -7.51 8.99 14.93
N ARG A 152 -7.29 10.00 14.09
CA ARG A 152 -5.96 10.57 13.84
C ARG A 152 -5.37 11.30 15.05
N ALA A 153 -6.21 11.94 15.87
CA ALA A 153 -5.79 12.62 17.09
C ALA A 153 -5.54 11.64 18.25
N ASN A 154 -6.03 10.40 18.14
CA ASN A 154 -5.89 9.40 19.18
C ASN A 154 -4.43 8.93 19.31
N THR A 155 -3.98 8.80 20.55
CA THR A 155 -2.68 8.27 20.93
C THR A 155 -2.86 7.06 21.84
N PHE A 156 -1.92 6.12 21.79
CA PHE A 156 -1.92 4.95 22.67
C PHE A 156 -0.76 5.08 23.66
N ASP A 157 -1.05 4.80 24.93
CA ASP A 157 -0.01 4.65 25.94
C ASP A 157 0.84 3.41 25.61
N PRO A 158 2.18 3.53 25.49
CA PRO A 158 3.04 2.42 25.09
C PRO A 158 3.21 1.35 26.18
N GLU A 159 2.95 1.65 27.45
CA GLU A 159 3.06 0.72 28.57
C GLU A 159 1.75 -0.03 28.80
N THR A 160 0.62 0.67 28.74
CA THR A 160 -0.71 0.10 29.06
C THR A 160 -1.50 -0.31 27.82
N GLY A 161 -1.18 0.27 26.65
CA GLY A 161 -1.96 0.10 25.42
C GLY A 161 -3.29 0.84 25.43
N GLU A 162 -3.57 1.68 26.43
CA GLU A 162 -4.82 2.43 26.54
C GLU A 162 -4.85 3.60 25.54
N ALA A 163 -6.01 3.78 24.89
CA ALA A 163 -6.25 4.89 24.00
C ALA A 163 -6.55 6.18 24.77
N SER A 164 -6.04 7.31 24.30
CA SER A 164 -6.37 8.64 24.83
C SER A 164 -7.84 9.02 24.62
N ASP A 165 -8.48 8.47 23.58
CA ASP A 165 -9.93 8.54 23.34
C ASP A 165 -10.46 7.12 23.06
N PRO A 166 -11.17 6.49 24.02
CA PRO A 166 -11.79 5.18 23.82
C PRO A 166 -12.81 5.14 22.67
N ASP A 167 -13.53 6.25 22.41
CA ASP A 167 -14.48 6.31 21.29
C ASP A 167 -13.73 6.25 19.96
N ALA A 168 -12.56 6.89 19.86
CA ALA A 168 -11.72 6.82 18.67
C ALA A 168 -11.18 5.40 18.43
N ALA A 169 -10.90 4.63 19.47
CA ALA A 169 -10.55 3.23 19.33
C ALA A 169 -11.72 2.38 18.82
N GLU A 170 -12.94 2.66 19.28
CA GLU A 170 -14.16 2.01 18.78
C GLU A 170 -14.41 2.35 17.30
N ILE A 171 -14.26 3.61 16.88
CA ILE A 171 -14.37 4.02 15.48
C ILE A 171 -13.37 3.23 14.60
N ALA A 172 -12.13 3.11 15.06
CA ALA A 172 -11.12 2.32 14.34
C ALA A 172 -11.46 0.83 14.28
N TYR A 173 -12.11 0.27 15.30
CA TYR A 173 -12.64 -1.09 15.28
C TYR A 173 -13.79 -1.23 14.27
N GLN A 174 -14.75 -0.31 14.28
CA GLN A 174 -15.89 -0.29 13.36
C GLN A 174 -15.43 -0.23 11.90
N PHE A 175 -14.41 0.56 11.59
CA PHE A 175 -13.77 0.58 10.28
C PHE A 175 -13.40 -0.83 9.79
N TRP A 176 -12.77 -1.66 10.63
CA TRP A 176 -12.29 -2.98 10.24
C TRP A 176 -13.37 -4.05 10.09
N ILE A 177 -14.48 -3.91 10.83
CA ILE A 177 -15.60 -4.84 10.79
C ILE A 177 -16.73 -4.42 9.84
N ALA A 178 -16.68 -3.18 9.32
CA ALA A 178 -17.64 -2.69 8.34
C ALA A 178 -17.69 -3.61 7.10
N PRO A 179 -18.88 -4.08 6.67
CA PRO A 179 -19.00 -5.00 5.54
C PRO A 179 -18.41 -4.44 4.24
N GLU A 180 -18.54 -3.14 4.01
CA GLU A 180 -17.98 -2.44 2.84
C GLU A 180 -16.45 -2.46 2.87
N THR A 181 -15.82 -2.18 4.02
CA THR A 181 -14.36 -2.25 4.18
C THR A 181 -13.87 -3.67 3.98
N ALA A 182 -14.56 -4.66 4.56
CA ALA A 182 -14.19 -6.07 4.40
C ALA A 182 -14.26 -6.53 2.93
N THR A 183 -15.31 -6.11 2.22
CA THR A 183 -15.49 -6.43 0.80
C THR A 183 -14.41 -5.77 -0.05
N LEU A 184 -14.12 -4.49 0.19
CA LEU A 184 -13.10 -3.76 -0.53
C LEU A 184 -11.71 -4.36 -0.26
N ASP A 185 -11.34 -4.63 1.00
CA ASP A 185 -10.06 -5.24 1.41
C ASP A 185 -9.79 -6.53 0.64
N SER A 186 -10.74 -7.48 0.66
CA SER A 186 -10.63 -8.71 -0.12
C SER A 186 -10.52 -8.44 -1.62
N GLY A 187 -11.29 -7.48 -2.17
CA GLY A 187 -11.26 -7.10 -3.57
C GLY A 187 -9.89 -6.57 -4.01
N LEU A 188 -9.31 -5.63 -3.26
CA LEU A 188 -8.01 -5.04 -3.57
C LEU A 188 -6.89 -6.09 -3.55
N TRP A 189 -6.91 -7.02 -2.60
CA TRP A 189 -5.96 -8.13 -2.56
C TRP A 189 -6.10 -9.10 -3.74
N LEU A 190 -7.33 -9.35 -4.20
CA LEU A 190 -7.56 -10.14 -5.41
C LEU A 190 -7.04 -9.43 -6.66
N GLU A 191 -7.21 -8.11 -6.77
CA GLU A 191 -6.65 -7.33 -7.88
C GLU A 191 -5.12 -7.40 -7.93
N VAL A 192 -4.46 -7.36 -6.77
CA VAL A 192 -3.01 -7.57 -6.66
C VAL A 192 -2.63 -8.98 -7.13
N ALA A 193 -3.34 -10.01 -6.68
CA ALA A 193 -3.09 -11.39 -7.11
C ALA A 193 -3.26 -11.56 -8.64
N ASP A 194 -4.30 -10.96 -9.21
CA ASP A 194 -4.54 -10.99 -10.66
C ASP A 194 -3.49 -10.21 -11.43
N SER A 195 -3.01 -9.08 -10.90
CA SER A 195 -1.90 -8.31 -11.48
C SER A 195 -0.61 -9.13 -11.53
N ILE A 196 -0.27 -9.82 -10.44
CA ILE A 196 0.88 -10.72 -10.35
C ILE A 196 0.74 -11.89 -11.34
N GLU A 197 -0.42 -12.54 -11.37
CA GLU A 197 -0.68 -13.67 -12.27
C GLU A 197 -0.49 -13.27 -13.74
N ARG A 198 -1.11 -12.17 -14.19
CA ARG A 198 -0.96 -11.69 -15.57
C ARG A 198 0.50 -11.47 -15.94
N LYS A 199 1.30 -10.92 -15.03
CA LYS A 199 2.74 -10.67 -15.25
C LYS A 199 3.54 -11.98 -15.32
N LEU A 200 3.29 -12.91 -14.40
CA LEU A 200 3.94 -14.22 -14.37
C LEU A 200 3.61 -15.10 -15.59
N GLN A 201 2.41 -14.94 -16.16
CA GLN A 201 2.00 -15.58 -17.40
C GLN A 201 2.74 -14.98 -18.61
N ARG A 202 2.86 -13.65 -18.69
CA ARG A 202 3.61 -12.96 -19.77
C ARG A 202 5.08 -13.33 -19.82
N MET A 203 5.72 -13.54 -18.66
CA MET A 203 7.13 -13.97 -18.60
C MET A 203 7.39 -15.40 -19.13
N LYS A 204 6.34 -16.21 -19.36
CA LYS A 204 6.45 -17.58 -19.90
C LYS A 204 6.35 -17.62 -21.43
N GLY A 205 5.71 -16.62 -22.03
CA GLY A 205 5.54 -16.50 -23.48
C GLY A 205 6.72 -15.77 -24.11
#